data_AF-A0A964D307-F1
#
_entry.id   AF-A0A964D307-F1
#
_cell.length_a   1.000
_cell.length_b   1.000
_cell.length_c   1.000
_cell.angle_alpha   90.00
_cell.angle_beta   90.00
_cell.angle_gamma   90.00
#
_symmetry.space_group_name_H-M   'P 1'
#
loop_
_entity.id
_entity.type
_entity.pdbx_description
1 polymer ?
#
loop_
_entity_poly.entity_id
_entity_poly.type
_entity_poly.pdbx_seq_one_letter_code
_entity_poly.pdbx_strand_id
1 'polypeptide(L)'
;MNIQSLENFKRELNQIKEYLKHIQYVNDLTAYAIIDTDNGQIKELLNRLKEHDRGFRTDKRIFEYKASIISLYGLLEKYVEIWIKEYLDSLSKVVPEYNQVDEKIRINHFELSLKLINTIATRESAKYQHLTKEEVLKKLNECIVNPSNYQINTEAFVLLSGNLKHNKIVEIFNKLSLDLNDELLKNEELNNEIGLTPERISTIGKDILYNKINDLVERRNQIAHGSENVEDIKSISELEPYIQFLEKYCQAIFKALFEQFIKQESIHTFQKIEKVIKIFNDKILAFEIENYTIKVKDMLIIETKEGRFYKKPILTIRLDDQSYPELAVIEKTNIGISVEPKIKPNQTFYIIKK
;
A
#
# COMPACT_ATOMS: atom_id res chain seq x y z
N MET A 1 -2.73 5.91 -9.18
CA MET A 1 -2.79 4.73 -8.28
C MET A 1 -4.22 4.49 -7.80
N ASN A 2 -4.61 3.25 -7.50
CA ASN A 2 -5.98 2.90 -7.17
C ASN A 2 -6.17 2.76 -5.65
N ILE A 3 -7.00 3.61 -5.02
CA ILE A 3 -7.30 3.49 -3.57
C ILE A 3 -8.08 2.20 -3.28
N GLN A 4 -8.81 1.66 -4.26
CA GLN A 4 -9.59 0.43 -4.09
C GLN A 4 -8.73 -0.78 -3.74
N SER A 5 -7.47 -0.85 -4.22
CA SER A 5 -6.58 -1.96 -3.89
C SER A 5 -6.19 -1.95 -2.41
N LEU A 6 -5.98 -0.78 -1.81
CA LEU A 6 -5.76 -0.64 -0.37
C LEU A 6 -7.01 -1.06 0.44
N GLU A 7 -8.20 -0.67 0.00
CA GLU A 7 -9.45 -1.06 0.68
C GLU A 7 -9.72 -2.58 0.56
N ASN A 8 -9.38 -3.19 -0.58
CA ASN A 8 -9.43 -4.64 -0.74
C ASN A 8 -8.45 -5.35 0.21
N PHE A 9 -7.22 -4.82 0.39
CA PHE A 9 -6.26 -5.34 1.35
C PHE A 9 -6.82 -5.32 2.77
N LYS A 10 -7.33 -4.16 3.22
CA LYS A 10 -7.93 -4.03 4.56
C LYS A 10 -9.09 -5.00 4.76
N ARG A 11 -9.95 -5.15 3.75
CA ARG A 11 -11.08 -6.10 3.80
C ARG A 11 -10.59 -7.54 3.93
N GLU A 12 -9.64 -7.97 3.12
CA GLU A 12 -9.12 -9.35 3.17
C GLU A 12 -8.35 -9.61 4.47
N LEU A 13 -7.60 -8.63 4.99
CA LEU A 13 -6.97 -8.73 6.30
C LEU A 13 -8.01 -8.84 7.42
N ASN A 14 -9.10 -8.08 7.31
CA ASN A 14 -10.21 -8.16 8.27
C ASN A 14 -10.90 -9.53 8.24
N GLN A 15 -10.99 -10.20 7.09
CA GLN A 15 -11.51 -11.57 7.04
C GLN A 15 -10.65 -12.54 7.88
N ILE A 16 -9.33 -12.38 7.86
CA ILE A 16 -8.43 -13.17 8.73
C ILE A 16 -8.66 -12.82 10.20
N LYS A 17 -8.79 -11.53 10.54
CA LYS A 17 -9.12 -11.10 11.92
C LYS A 17 -10.42 -11.72 12.43
N GLU A 18 -11.47 -11.68 11.64
CA GLU A 18 -12.77 -12.26 12.00
C GLU A 18 -12.70 -13.78 12.14
N TYR A 19 -11.90 -14.46 11.31
CA TYR A 19 -11.67 -15.89 11.47
C TYR A 19 -10.91 -16.22 12.76
N LEU A 20 -9.90 -15.43 13.13
CA LEU A 20 -9.21 -15.61 14.42
C LEU A 20 -10.14 -15.39 15.62
N LYS A 21 -11.03 -14.40 15.55
CA LYS A 21 -12.09 -14.21 16.57
C LYS A 21 -13.03 -15.41 16.65
N HIS A 22 -13.42 -15.97 15.51
CA HIS A 22 -14.24 -17.19 15.47
C HIS A 22 -13.55 -18.35 16.19
N ILE A 23 -12.25 -18.58 15.94
CA ILE A 23 -11.49 -19.61 16.65
C ILE A 23 -11.49 -19.33 18.16
N GLN A 24 -11.30 -18.07 18.58
CA GLN A 24 -11.35 -17.70 20.00
C GLN A 24 -12.71 -18.05 20.63
N TYR A 25 -13.83 -17.74 19.97
CA TYR A 25 -15.16 -18.11 20.48
C TYR A 25 -15.35 -19.62 20.62
N VAL A 26 -14.84 -20.40 19.66
CA VAL A 26 -14.87 -21.87 19.77
C VAL A 26 -14.04 -22.35 20.96
N ASN A 27 -12.86 -21.77 21.18
CA ASN A 27 -12.00 -22.12 22.31
C ASN A 27 -12.63 -21.74 23.66
N ASP A 28 -13.32 -20.60 23.73
CA ASP A 28 -14.03 -20.18 24.94
C ASP A 28 -15.17 -21.16 25.28
N LEU A 29 -15.92 -21.61 24.27
CA LEU A 29 -16.99 -22.61 24.45
C LEU A 29 -16.45 -23.98 24.89
N THR A 30 -15.31 -24.43 24.35
CA THR A 30 -14.71 -25.71 24.76
C THR A 30 -14.10 -25.63 26.16
N ALA A 31 -13.69 -24.43 26.61
CA ALA A 31 -13.20 -24.19 27.96
C ALA A 31 -14.31 -23.95 29.00
N TYR A 32 -15.55 -23.65 28.58
CA TYR A 32 -16.67 -23.31 29.47
C TYR A 32 -16.94 -24.41 30.51
N ALA A 33 -17.07 -24.06 31.79
CA ALA A 33 -17.42 -25.01 32.84
C ALA A 33 -18.93 -25.30 32.83
N ILE A 34 -19.31 -26.56 32.58
CA ILE A 34 -20.72 -26.98 32.63
C ILE A 34 -21.13 -27.13 34.09
N ILE A 35 -22.22 -26.48 34.48
CA ILE A 35 -22.79 -26.55 35.82
C ILE A 35 -24.12 -27.30 35.81
N ASP A 36 -24.54 -27.84 36.96
CA ASP A 36 -25.73 -28.71 37.04
C ASP A 36 -27.05 -27.97 36.77
N THR A 37 -27.04 -26.64 36.82
CA THR A 37 -28.19 -25.80 36.48
C THR A 37 -28.31 -25.52 34.97
N ASP A 38 -27.36 -25.97 34.15
CA ASP A 38 -27.41 -25.77 32.71
C ASP A 38 -28.52 -26.63 32.06
N ASN A 39 -29.11 -26.12 30.99
CA ASN A 39 -30.13 -26.86 30.24
C ASN A 39 -29.56 -28.19 29.71
N GLY A 40 -30.30 -29.30 29.91
CA GLY A 40 -29.85 -30.65 29.55
C GLY A 40 -29.44 -30.83 28.08
N GLN A 41 -30.15 -30.18 27.14
CA GLN A 41 -29.80 -30.23 25.71
C GLN A 41 -28.52 -29.46 25.41
N ILE A 42 -28.32 -28.30 26.05
CA ILE A 42 -27.10 -27.48 25.91
C ILE A 42 -25.90 -28.25 26.47
N LYS A 43 -26.07 -28.91 27.62
CA LYS A 43 -25.03 -29.76 28.24
C LYS A 43 -24.59 -30.87 27.30
N GLU A 44 -25.53 -31.56 26.65
CA GLU A 44 -25.22 -32.61 25.68
C GLU A 44 -24.43 -32.06 24.47
N LEU A 45 -24.87 -30.94 23.88
CA LEU A 45 -24.19 -30.30 22.75
C LEU A 45 -22.76 -29.84 23.10
N LEU A 46 -22.58 -29.22 24.27
CA LEU A 46 -21.26 -28.77 24.74
C LEU A 46 -20.33 -29.94 25.05
N ASN A 47 -20.85 -31.03 25.65
CA ASN A 47 -20.05 -32.22 25.89
C ASN A 47 -19.57 -32.85 24.59
N ARG A 48 -20.45 -32.98 23.58
CA ARG A 48 -20.07 -33.47 22.24
C ARG A 48 -18.98 -32.61 21.61
N LEU A 49 -19.11 -31.28 21.68
CA LEU A 49 -18.09 -30.36 21.17
C LEU A 49 -16.75 -30.52 21.89
N LYS A 50 -16.76 -30.66 23.23
CA LYS A 50 -15.55 -30.85 24.04
C LYS A 50 -14.88 -32.19 23.80
N GLU A 51 -15.64 -33.26 23.66
CA GLU A 51 -15.12 -34.58 23.34
C GLU A 51 -14.45 -34.58 21.97
N HIS A 52 -15.09 -33.96 20.98
CA HIS A 52 -14.47 -33.76 19.68
C HIS A 52 -13.18 -32.94 19.84
N ASP A 53 -13.23 -31.73 20.40
CA ASP A 53 -12.06 -30.85 20.57
C ASP A 53 -10.88 -31.59 21.24
N ARG A 54 -11.11 -32.33 22.32
CA ARG A 54 -10.05 -33.13 22.98
C ARG A 54 -9.36 -34.13 22.04
N GLY A 55 -10.10 -34.72 21.11
CA GLY A 55 -9.58 -35.72 20.17
C GLY A 55 -8.76 -35.15 19.00
N PHE A 56 -8.98 -33.88 18.61
CA PHE A 56 -8.29 -33.26 17.47
C PHE A 56 -7.65 -31.89 17.76
N ARG A 57 -7.60 -31.44 19.01
CA ARG A 57 -7.12 -30.10 19.41
C ARG A 57 -5.74 -29.76 18.85
N THR A 58 -4.81 -30.71 18.87
CA THR A 58 -3.45 -30.48 18.36
C THR A 58 -3.48 -30.27 16.85
N ASP A 59 -4.14 -31.16 16.10
CA ASP A 59 -4.25 -31.06 14.65
C ASP A 59 -5.01 -29.81 14.21
N LYS A 60 -6.07 -29.44 14.94
CA LYS A 60 -6.81 -28.18 14.78
C LYS A 60 -5.86 -26.99 14.86
N ARG A 61 -5.09 -26.89 15.95
CA ARG A 61 -4.17 -25.77 16.18
C ARG A 61 -3.09 -25.69 15.10
N ILE A 62 -2.54 -26.84 14.68
CA ILE A 62 -1.57 -26.91 13.58
C ILE A 62 -2.20 -26.37 12.30
N PHE A 63 -3.40 -26.83 11.95
CA PHE A 63 -4.10 -26.40 10.75
C PHE A 63 -4.44 -24.91 10.76
N GLU A 64 -4.99 -24.41 11.86
CA GLU A 64 -5.36 -23.00 12.04
C GLU A 64 -4.13 -22.08 11.96
N TYR A 65 -3.02 -22.48 12.58
CA TYR A 65 -1.76 -21.77 12.47
C TYR A 65 -1.24 -21.72 11.03
N LYS A 66 -1.20 -22.88 10.34
CA LYS A 66 -0.77 -22.97 8.95
C LYS A 66 -1.61 -22.07 8.05
N ALA A 67 -2.93 -22.17 8.15
CA ALA A 67 -3.86 -21.37 7.38
C ALA A 67 -3.64 -19.87 7.63
N SER A 68 -3.43 -19.47 8.89
CA SER A 68 -3.20 -18.07 9.26
C SER A 68 -1.90 -17.52 8.68
N ILE A 69 -0.78 -18.23 8.85
CA ILE A 69 0.52 -17.80 8.33
C ILE A 69 0.53 -17.72 6.80
N ILE A 70 0.00 -18.75 6.13
CA ILE A 70 -0.10 -18.78 4.66
C ILE A 70 -0.96 -17.61 4.18
N SER A 71 -2.09 -17.35 4.83
CA SER A 71 -2.99 -16.25 4.45
C SER A 71 -2.32 -14.89 4.64
N LEU A 72 -1.67 -14.65 5.78
CA LEU A 72 -0.99 -13.37 6.06
C LEU A 72 0.16 -13.11 5.08
N TYR A 73 1.01 -14.11 4.84
CA TYR A 73 2.08 -13.99 3.84
C TYR A 73 1.52 -13.80 2.43
N GLY A 74 0.44 -14.52 2.09
CA GLY A 74 -0.24 -14.38 0.80
C GLY A 74 -0.76 -12.97 0.55
N LEU A 75 -1.30 -12.29 1.58
CA LEU A 75 -1.70 -10.89 1.48
C LEU A 75 -0.51 -9.96 1.24
N LEU A 76 0.60 -10.16 1.96
CA LEU A 76 1.81 -9.36 1.76
C LEU A 76 2.30 -9.47 0.30
N GLU A 77 2.45 -10.69 -0.20
CA GLU A 77 2.96 -10.96 -1.55
C GLU A 77 2.02 -10.37 -2.62
N LYS A 78 0.73 -10.68 -2.52
CA LYS A 78 -0.29 -10.19 -3.46
C LYS A 78 -0.31 -8.65 -3.54
N TYR A 79 -0.38 -7.96 -2.41
CA TYR A 79 -0.61 -6.51 -2.43
C TYR A 79 0.63 -5.69 -2.71
N VAL A 80 1.82 -6.12 -2.28
CA VAL A 80 3.07 -5.48 -2.70
C VAL A 80 3.20 -5.52 -4.22
N GLU A 81 2.91 -6.68 -4.84
CA GLU A 81 2.94 -6.79 -6.31
C GLU A 81 1.91 -5.89 -7.00
N ILE A 82 0.66 -5.91 -6.53
CA ILE A 82 -0.42 -5.10 -7.09
C ILE A 82 -0.03 -3.62 -7.07
N TRP A 83 0.47 -3.11 -5.95
CA TRP A 83 0.77 -1.69 -5.81
C TRP A 83 1.96 -1.24 -6.66
N ILE A 84 2.98 -2.08 -6.83
CA ILE A 84 4.08 -1.81 -7.75
C ILE A 84 3.56 -1.70 -9.18
N LYS A 85 2.69 -2.62 -9.61
CA LYS A 85 2.09 -2.60 -10.95
C LYS A 85 1.21 -1.37 -11.14
N GLU A 86 0.31 -1.10 -10.19
CA GLU A 86 -0.56 0.07 -10.22
C GLU A 86 0.21 1.39 -10.26
N TYR A 87 1.33 1.48 -9.54
CA TYR A 87 2.21 2.65 -9.56
C TYR A 87 2.80 2.86 -10.97
N LEU A 88 3.41 1.83 -11.56
CA LEU A 88 4.04 1.91 -12.89
C LEU A 88 3.02 2.15 -14.03
N ASP A 89 1.85 1.52 -13.95
CA ASP A 89 0.75 1.77 -14.90
C ASP A 89 0.22 3.20 -14.76
N SER A 90 0.15 3.72 -13.54
CA SER A 90 -0.27 5.11 -13.31
C SER A 90 0.79 6.11 -13.78
N LEU A 91 2.07 5.78 -13.60
CA LEU A 91 3.20 6.59 -14.05
C LEU A 91 3.15 6.79 -15.57
N SER A 92 2.90 5.72 -16.32
CA SER A 92 2.79 5.75 -17.78
C SER A 92 1.65 6.65 -18.30
N LYS A 93 0.67 6.98 -17.46
CA LYS A 93 -0.45 7.87 -17.79
C LYS A 93 -0.21 9.33 -17.43
N VAL A 94 0.71 9.58 -16.49
CA VAL A 94 0.98 10.92 -15.95
C VAL A 94 2.21 11.54 -16.58
N VAL A 95 3.25 10.73 -16.82
CA VAL A 95 4.51 11.18 -17.44
C VAL A 95 4.35 11.09 -18.96
N PRO A 96 4.33 12.22 -19.69
CA PRO A 96 3.97 12.24 -21.11
C PRO A 96 4.91 11.42 -22.00
N GLU A 97 6.21 11.44 -21.72
CA GLU A 97 7.20 10.75 -22.52
C GLU A 97 8.03 9.76 -21.69
N TYR A 98 8.36 8.59 -22.26
CA TYR A 98 9.15 7.58 -21.58
C TYR A 98 10.53 8.11 -21.15
N ASN A 99 11.14 9.02 -21.92
CA ASN A 99 12.42 9.66 -21.61
C ASN A 99 12.36 10.60 -20.37
N GLN A 100 11.16 10.95 -19.89
CA GLN A 100 10.93 11.76 -18.69
C GLN A 100 10.70 10.90 -17.45
N VAL A 101 10.45 9.59 -17.62
CA VAL A 101 10.44 8.63 -16.51
C VAL A 101 11.83 8.57 -15.89
N ASP A 102 11.92 8.42 -14.57
CA ASP A 102 13.20 8.29 -13.85
C ASP A 102 14.15 7.28 -14.53
N GLU A 103 15.40 7.69 -14.73
CA GLU A 103 16.40 6.92 -15.47
C GLU A 103 16.57 5.50 -14.92
N LYS A 104 16.57 5.33 -13.60
CA LYS A 104 16.71 4.03 -12.96
C LYS A 104 15.53 3.12 -13.27
N ILE A 105 14.31 3.68 -13.31
CA ILE A 105 13.11 2.92 -13.72
C ILE A 105 13.28 2.48 -15.17
N ARG A 106 13.77 3.35 -16.06
CA ARG A 106 13.94 2.99 -17.48
C ARG A 106 14.97 1.88 -17.69
N ILE A 107 16.11 1.96 -17.01
CA ILE A 107 17.16 0.93 -17.05
C ILE A 107 16.60 -0.40 -16.54
N ASN A 108 15.97 -0.39 -15.36
CA ASN A 108 15.37 -1.60 -14.79
C ASN A 108 14.23 -2.16 -15.65
N HIS A 109 13.41 -1.30 -16.26
CA HIS A 109 12.34 -1.74 -17.15
C HIS A 109 12.91 -2.54 -18.32
N PHE A 110 14.00 -2.08 -18.95
CA PHE A 110 14.65 -2.81 -20.03
C PHE A 110 15.21 -4.16 -19.54
N GLU A 111 16.07 -4.15 -18.52
CA GLU A 111 16.75 -5.36 -18.02
C GLU A 111 15.77 -6.43 -17.51
N LEU A 112 14.75 -6.01 -16.76
CA LEU A 112 13.77 -6.92 -16.18
C LEU A 112 12.81 -7.46 -17.24
N SER A 113 12.49 -6.67 -18.27
CA SER A 113 11.65 -7.14 -19.38
C SER A 113 12.33 -8.25 -20.18
N LEU A 114 13.65 -8.15 -20.39
CA LEU A 114 14.43 -9.24 -20.99
C LEU A 114 14.41 -10.50 -20.13
N LYS A 115 14.53 -10.37 -18.81
CA LYS A 115 14.40 -11.50 -17.88
C LYS A 115 13.00 -12.12 -17.93
N LEU A 116 11.95 -11.29 -17.98
CA LEU A 116 10.57 -11.74 -18.13
C LEU A 116 10.35 -12.53 -19.42
N ILE A 117 10.88 -12.06 -20.55
CA ILE A 117 10.83 -12.77 -21.83
C ILE A 117 11.46 -14.17 -21.68
N ASN A 118 12.62 -14.26 -21.02
CA ASN A 118 13.28 -15.54 -20.80
C ASN A 118 12.40 -16.48 -19.94
N THR A 119 11.85 -15.98 -18.82
CA THR A 119 10.96 -16.75 -17.95
C THR A 119 9.68 -17.24 -18.67
N ILE A 120 9.12 -16.41 -19.56
CA ILE A 120 7.97 -16.82 -20.40
C ILE A 120 8.41 -17.90 -21.39
N ALA A 121 9.56 -17.74 -22.03
CA ALA A 121 10.08 -18.66 -23.04
C ALA A 121 10.39 -20.05 -22.46
N THR A 122 10.94 -20.12 -21.25
CA THR A 122 11.26 -21.39 -20.56
C THR A 122 10.02 -22.06 -19.95
N ARG A 123 8.87 -21.38 -19.90
CA ARG A 123 7.61 -21.86 -19.27
C ARG A 123 7.79 -22.34 -17.82
N GLU A 124 8.78 -21.80 -17.12
CA GLU A 124 9.14 -22.20 -15.75
C GLU A 124 8.09 -21.79 -14.70
N SER A 125 7.15 -20.93 -15.05
CA SER A 125 6.18 -20.38 -14.09
C SER A 125 4.77 -20.27 -14.66
N ALA A 126 3.82 -20.93 -13.98
CA ALA A 126 2.39 -20.82 -14.27
C ALA A 126 1.86 -19.37 -14.14
N LYS A 127 2.53 -18.54 -13.31
CA LYS A 127 2.16 -17.15 -13.04
C LYS A 127 2.09 -16.30 -14.32
N TYR A 128 2.96 -16.56 -15.29
CA TYR A 128 3.12 -15.73 -16.50
C TYR A 128 2.50 -16.34 -17.77
N GLN A 129 1.68 -17.40 -17.64
CA GLN A 129 1.04 -18.05 -18.79
C GLN A 129 0.10 -17.14 -19.58
N HIS A 130 -0.37 -16.06 -18.96
CA HIS A 130 -1.23 -15.05 -19.58
C HIS A 130 -0.47 -14.03 -20.44
N LEU A 131 0.87 -14.09 -20.48
CA LEU A 131 1.72 -13.17 -21.23
C LEU A 131 2.45 -13.89 -22.36
N THR A 132 2.64 -13.19 -23.46
CA THR A 132 3.49 -13.63 -24.58
C THR A 132 4.79 -12.82 -24.63
N LYS A 133 5.86 -13.43 -25.17
CA LYS A 133 7.14 -12.72 -25.38
C LYS A 133 6.99 -11.57 -26.37
N GLU A 134 6.10 -11.73 -27.36
CA GLU A 134 5.79 -10.72 -28.38
C GLU A 134 5.15 -9.47 -27.75
N GLU A 135 4.24 -9.63 -26.78
CA GLU A 135 3.64 -8.50 -26.06
C GLU A 135 4.68 -7.71 -25.25
N VAL A 136 5.58 -8.41 -24.55
CA VAL A 136 6.64 -7.76 -23.76
C VAL A 136 7.61 -7.00 -24.66
N LEU A 137 8.02 -7.60 -25.77
CA LEU A 137 8.88 -6.97 -26.78
C LEU A 137 8.19 -5.76 -27.44
N LYS A 138 6.91 -5.86 -27.75
CA LYS A 138 6.13 -4.75 -28.33
C LYS A 138 6.15 -3.54 -27.42
N LYS A 139 5.85 -3.72 -26.12
CA LYS A 139 5.88 -2.63 -25.12
C LYS A 139 7.27 -2.01 -24.97
N LEU A 140 8.32 -2.84 -24.94
CA LEU A 140 9.71 -2.35 -24.94
C LEU A 140 10.04 -1.50 -26.17
N ASN A 141 9.63 -1.95 -27.36
CA ASN A 141 9.86 -1.23 -28.60
C ASN A 141 9.07 0.09 -28.64
N GLU A 142 7.83 0.10 -28.14
CA GLU A 142 7.02 1.32 -28.03
C GLU A 142 7.68 2.37 -27.13
N CYS A 143 8.30 1.97 -26.03
CA CYS A 143 9.10 2.87 -25.18
C CYS A 143 10.26 3.56 -25.92
N ILE A 144 10.80 2.94 -26.97
CA ILE A 144 11.94 3.46 -27.74
C ILE A 144 11.47 4.28 -28.95
N VAL A 145 10.50 3.76 -29.70
CA VAL A 145 10.09 4.29 -31.01
C VAL A 145 8.92 5.27 -30.90
N ASN A 146 8.05 5.11 -29.90
CA ASN A 146 6.89 5.99 -29.67
C ASN A 146 6.79 6.38 -28.18
N PRO A 147 7.72 7.22 -27.69
CA PRO A 147 7.88 7.49 -26.28
C PRO A 147 6.67 8.22 -25.67
N SER A 148 5.74 8.77 -26.45
CA SER A 148 4.61 9.57 -25.95
C SER A 148 3.35 8.77 -25.58
N ASN A 149 3.30 7.49 -25.92
CA ASN A 149 2.17 6.59 -25.60
C ASN A 149 2.68 5.20 -25.22
N TYR A 150 3.67 5.18 -24.33
CA TYR A 150 4.36 3.97 -23.91
C TYR A 150 3.58 3.23 -22.81
N GLN A 151 3.92 1.95 -22.65
CA GLN A 151 3.47 1.16 -21.52
C GLN A 151 4.66 0.46 -20.88
N ILE A 152 4.72 0.48 -19.55
CA ILE A 152 5.72 -0.26 -18.80
C ILE A 152 5.28 -1.72 -18.69
N ASN A 153 6.21 -2.66 -18.90
CA ASN A 153 6.04 -4.07 -18.57
C ASN A 153 6.06 -4.27 -17.05
N THR A 154 4.96 -3.94 -16.38
CA THR A 154 4.87 -3.92 -14.91
C THR A 154 5.14 -5.29 -14.28
N GLU A 155 4.78 -6.38 -14.95
CA GLU A 155 5.07 -7.76 -14.54
C GLU A 155 6.57 -8.05 -14.39
N ALA A 156 7.41 -7.33 -15.14
CA ALA A 156 8.86 -7.49 -15.07
C ALA A 156 9.43 -7.07 -13.71
N PHE A 157 8.83 -6.06 -13.07
CA PHE A 157 9.28 -5.53 -11.78
C PHE A 157 8.97 -6.48 -10.60
N VAL A 158 8.02 -7.39 -10.78
CA VAL A 158 7.60 -8.37 -9.77
C VAL A 158 8.02 -9.80 -10.12
N LEU A 159 8.95 -9.98 -11.06
CA LEU A 159 9.42 -11.31 -11.49
C LEU A 159 9.94 -12.17 -10.33
N LEU A 160 10.64 -11.52 -9.40
CA LEU A 160 11.33 -12.17 -8.29
C LEU A 160 10.58 -12.01 -6.96
N SER A 161 9.28 -11.77 -6.96
CA SER A 161 8.49 -11.48 -5.76
C SER A 161 8.29 -12.66 -4.80
N GLY A 162 8.88 -13.84 -5.03
CA GLY A 162 8.83 -14.92 -4.05
C GLY A 162 9.68 -14.61 -2.80
N ASN A 163 9.27 -15.09 -1.63
CA ASN A 163 10.05 -14.98 -0.38
C ASN A 163 10.34 -13.51 0.01
N LEU A 164 9.29 -12.66 0.05
CA LEU A 164 9.37 -11.21 0.31
C LEU A 164 9.79 -10.85 1.75
N LYS A 165 11.03 -11.16 2.11
CA LYS A 165 11.68 -10.54 3.26
C LYS A 165 11.78 -9.03 3.05
N HIS A 166 11.89 -8.29 4.15
CA HIS A 166 11.91 -6.82 4.11
C HIS A 166 12.98 -6.26 3.16
N ASN A 167 14.21 -6.77 3.24
CA ASN A 167 15.31 -6.38 2.36
C ASN A 167 14.99 -6.58 0.87
N LYS A 168 14.27 -7.65 0.53
CA LYS A 168 13.84 -7.94 -0.83
C LYS A 168 12.78 -6.97 -1.32
N ILE A 169 11.86 -6.56 -0.45
CA ILE A 169 10.89 -5.49 -0.75
C ILE A 169 11.65 -4.18 -1.00
N VAL A 170 12.63 -3.83 -0.16
CA VAL A 170 13.50 -2.65 -0.35
C VAL A 170 14.25 -2.70 -1.67
N GLU A 171 14.81 -3.86 -2.06
CA GLU A 171 15.47 -4.03 -3.35
C GLU A 171 14.53 -3.79 -4.53
N ILE A 172 13.27 -4.24 -4.44
CA ILE A 172 12.27 -3.98 -5.48
C ILE A 172 11.96 -2.47 -5.57
N PHE A 173 11.78 -1.81 -4.43
CA PHE A 173 11.51 -0.37 -4.37
C PHE A 173 12.70 0.49 -4.84
N ASN A 174 13.92 0.03 -4.58
CA ASN A 174 15.12 0.66 -5.10
C ASN A 174 15.13 0.70 -6.64
N LYS A 175 14.57 -0.31 -7.32
CA LYS A 175 14.42 -0.32 -8.79
C LYS A 175 13.40 0.72 -9.28
N LEU A 176 12.53 1.20 -8.39
CA LEU A 176 11.55 2.26 -8.63
C LEU A 176 12.08 3.67 -8.27
N SER A 177 13.38 3.79 -7.97
CA SER A 177 14.00 5.03 -7.43
C SER A 177 13.35 5.54 -6.15
N LEU A 178 12.93 4.61 -5.29
CA LEU A 178 12.33 4.93 -4.00
C LEU A 178 13.10 4.24 -2.87
N ASP A 179 13.67 5.03 -1.95
CA ASP A 179 14.24 4.50 -0.71
C ASP A 179 13.10 4.18 0.26
N LEU A 180 12.62 2.94 0.19
CA LEU A 180 11.50 2.50 1.04
C LEU A 180 11.82 2.64 2.53
N ASN A 181 13.06 2.45 2.96
CA ASN A 181 13.38 2.55 4.39
C ASN A 181 13.21 3.96 4.91
N ASP A 182 13.70 4.95 4.17
CA ASP A 182 13.52 6.36 4.51
C ASP A 182 12.04 6.75 4.53
N GLU A 183 11.26 6.24 3.57
CA GLU A 183 9.81 6.46 3.52
C GLU A 183 9.04 5.83 4.68
N LEU A 184 9.38 4.60 5.06
CA LEU A 184 8.74 3.93 6.19
C LEU A 184 9.07 4.60 7.53
N LEU A 185 10.30 5.09 7.72
CA LEU A 185 10.71 5.82 8.93
C LEU A 185 9.96 7.14 9.13
N LYS A 186 9.40 7.71 8.07
CA LYS A 186 8.58 8.93 8.14
C LYS A 186 7.11 8.64 8.45
N ASN A 187 6.71 7.37 8.48
CA ASN A 187 5.31 6.99 8.69
C ASN A 187 4.98 6.89 10.19
N GLU A 188 4.31 7.91 10.72
CA GLU A 188 3.96 7.98 12.15
C GLU A 188 3.11 6.79 12.62
N GLU A 189 2.15 6.32 11.83
CA GLU A 189 1.30 5.20 12.22
C GLU A 189 2.08 3.88 12.37
N LEU A 190 3.00 3.59 11.43
CA LEU A 190 3.89 2.44 11.52
C LEU A 190 4.90 2.58 12.66
N ASN A 191 5.46 3.77 12.84
CA ASN A 191 6.39 4.06 13.93
C ASN A 191 5.75 3.82 15.29
N ASN A 192 4.51 4.29 15.48
CA ASN A 192 3.76 4.04 16.70
C ASN A 192 3.52 2.55 16.95
N GLU A 193 3.18 1.79 15.89
CA GLU A 193 2.96 0.34 15.96
C GLU A 193 4.21 -0.44 16.40
N ILE A 194 5.40 -0.05 15.93
CA ILE A 194 6.67 -0.69 16.33
C ILE A 194 7.32 -0.05 17.56
N GLY A 195 6.67 0.93 18.19
CA GLY A 195 7.21 1.67 19.34
C GLY A 195 8.49 2.44 19.01
N LEU A 196 8.61 2.95 17.79
CA LEU A 196 9.73 3.76 17.35
C LEU A 196 9.57 5.20 17.87
N THR A 197 10.50 5.64 18.69
CA THR A 197 10.65 7.06 19.03
C THR A 197 11.80 7.67 18.22
N PRO A 198 11.84 8.99 18.01
CA PRO A 198 12.96 9.65 17.34
C PRO A 198 14.33 9.30 17.94
N GLU A 199 14.42 9.03 19.26
CA GLU A 199 15.68 8.62 19.89
C GLU A 199 16.09 7.17 19.53
N ARG A 200 15.14 6.27 19.26
CA ARG A 200 15.42 4.86 18.89
C ARG A 200 15.83 4.69 17.42
N ILE A 201 15.44 5.62 16.55
CA ILE A 201 15.76 5.57 15.10
C ILE A 201 17.27 5.59 14.85
N SER A 202 18.04 6.31 15.67
CA SER A 202 19.49 6.44 15.50
C SER A 202 20.31 5.24 15.99
N THR A 203 19.70 4.31 16.75
CA THR A 203 20.41 3.24 17.46
C THR A 203 20.05 1.83 17.01
N ILE A 204 18.92 1.63 16.31
CA ILE A 204 18.45 0.32 15.87
C ILE A 204 18.74 0.12 14.38
N GLY A 205 19.37 -1.01 14.03
CA GLY A 205 19.55 -1.41 12.65
C GLY A 205 18.21 -1.60 11.93
N LYS A 206 18.07 -1.05 10.71
CA LYS A 206 16.82 -1.07 9.93
C LYS A 206 16.26 -2.49 9.72
N ASP A 207 17.14 -3.48 9.59
CA ASP A 207 16.77 -4.89 9.43
C ASP A 207 16.07 -5.48 10.66
N ILE A 208 16.27 -4.89 11.85
CA ILE A 208 15.63 -5.29 13.11
C ILE A 208 14.21 -4.73 13.19
N LEU A 209 13.98 -3.52 12.67
CA LEU A 209 12.70 -2.81 12.79
C LEU A 209 11.55 -3.55 12.14
N TYR A 210 11.80 -4.17 10.99
CA TYR A 210 10.78 -4.85 10.21
C TYR A 210 10.88 -6.38 10.26
N ASN A 211 11.54 -6.91 11.31
CA ASN A 211 11.83 -8.34 11.43
C ASN A 211 10.55 -9.22 11.46
N LYS A 212 9.39 -8.68 11.86
CA LYS A 212 8.12 -9.40 11.78
C LYS A 212 7.77 -9.85 10.36
N ILE A 213 8.17 -9.10 9.32
CA ILE A 213 8.05 -9.55 7.93
C ILE A 213 8.95 -10.75 7.70
N ASN A 214 10.23 -10.63 8.07
CA ASN A 214 11.20 -11.71 7.87
C ASN A 214 10.77 -13.00 8.58
N ASP A 215 10.30 -12.89 9.83
CA ASP A 215 9.79 -14.02 10.60
C ASP A 215 8.50 -14.62 9.99
N LEU A 216 7.58 -13.80 9.47
CA LEU A 216 6.41 -14.29 8.74
C LEU A 216 6.82 -15.13 7.52
N VAL A 217 7.84 -14.66 6.80
CA VAL A 217 8.40 -15.36 5.64
C VAL A 217 9.06 -16.69 6.03
N GLU A 218 9.86 -16.70 7.10
CA GLU A 218 10.48 -17.93 7.60
C GLU A 218 9.45 -18.95 8.05
N ARG A 219 8.41 -18.52 8.78
CA ARG A 219 7.31 -19.40 9.19
C ARG A 219 6.59 -20.00 8.00
N ARG A 220 6.33 -19.21 6.95
CA ARG A 220 5.74 -19.73 5.71
C ARG A 220 6.65 -20.77 5.06
N ASN A 221 7.95 -20.55 5.03
CA ASN A 221 8.91 -21.50 4.46
C ASN A 221 8.95 -22.80 5.28
N GLN A 222 8.96 -22.72 6.61
CA GLN A 222 8.90 -23.89 7.49
C GLN A 222 7.66 -24.74 7.21
N ILE A 223 6.49 -24.10 7.10
CA ILE A 223 5.22 -24.78 6.77
C ILE A 223 5.29 -25.45 5.39
N ALA A 224 5.85 -24.76 4.39
CA ALA A 224 5.97 -25.29 3.03
C ALA A 224 6.93 -26.49 2.93
N HIS A 225 7.98 -26.51 3.77
CA HIS A 225 8.94 -27.60 3.85
C HIS A 225 8.55 -28.71 4.83
N GLY A 226 7.44 -28.55 5.58
CA GLY A 226 7.00 -29.50 6.60
C GLY A 226 7.96 -29.61 7.79
N SER A 227 8.69 -28.53 8.10
CA SER A 227 9.72 -28.49 9.13
C SER A 227 9.29 -27.74 10.39
N GLU A 228 7.99 -27.53 10.58
CA GLU A 228 7.47 -26.88 11.78
C GLU A 228 7.52 -27.79 13.02
N ASN A 229 8.03 -27.29 14.14
CA ASN A 229 7.89 -27.95 15.43
C ASN A 229 6.57 -27.54 16.08
N VAL A 230 5.89 -28.48 16.75
CA VAL A 230 4.63 -28.21 17.46
C VAL A 230 4.81 -27.14 18.55
N GLU A 231 6.01 -27.02 19.11
CA GLU A 231 6.37 -26.02 20.13
C GLU A 231 6.49 -24.59 19.55
N ASP A 232 6.76 -24.44 18.25
CA ASP A 232 6.90 -23.15 17.58
C ASP A 232 5.56 -22.57 17.09
N ILE A 233 4.46 -23.33 17.29
CA ILE A 233 3.11 -22.97 16.87
C ILE A 233 2.54 -21.91 17.80
N LYS A 234 2.38 -20.72 17.24
CA LYS A 234 1.82 -19.56 17.92
C LYS A 234 0.35 -19.76 18.24
N SER A 235 -0.03 -19.34 19.44
CA SER A 235 -1.42 -19.13 19.82
C SER A 235 -2.03 -17.97 19.01
N ILE A 236 -3.37 -17.90 18.99
CA ILE A 236 -4.11 -16.81 18.33
C ILE A 236 -3.67 -15.44 18.85
N SER A 237 -3.52 -15.31 20.17
CA SER A 237 -3.05 -14.08 20.82
C SER A 237 -1.65 -13.65 20.36
N GLU A 238 -0.81 -14.60 19.96
CA GLU A 238 0.53 -14.30 19.44
C GLU A 238 0.53 -13.96 17.94
N LEU A 239 -0.54 -14.26 17.21
CA LEU A 239 -0.72 -13.89 15.80
C LEU A 239 -1.27 -12.47 15.63
N GLU A 240 -2.03 -11.97 16.61
CA GLU A 240 -2.61 -10.63 16.57
C GLU A 240 -1.55 -9.52 16.35
N PRO A 241 -0.37 -9.54 17.01
CA PRO A 241 0.70 -8.58 16.73
C PRO A 241 1.33 -8.70 15.33
N TYR A 242 1.15 -9.81 14.62
CA TYR A 242 1.57 -9.91 13.21
C TYR A 242 0.56 -9.22 12.30
N ILE A 243 -0.73 -9.35 12.61
CA ILE A 243 -1.80 -8.74 11.84
C ILE A 243 -1.75 -7.23 11.94
N GLN A 244 -1.66 -6.69 13.17
CA GLN A 244 -1.59 -5.25 13.43
C GLN A 244 -0.38 -4.63 12.73
N PHE A 245 0.78 -5.24 12.92
CA PHE A 245 2.00 -4.83 12.23
C PHE A 245 1.88 -4.92 10.70
N LEU A 246 1.38 -6.02 10.15
CA LEU A 246 1.23 -6.21 8.70
C LEU A 246 0.31 -5.14 8.10
N GLU A 247 -0.78 -4.80 8.81
CA GLU A 247 -1.70 -3.74 8.41
C GLU A 247 -0.97 -2.42 8.24
N LYS A 248 -0.26 -1.98 9.28
CA LYS A 248 0.45 -0.68 9.28
C LYS A 248 1.61 -0.66 8.31
N TYR A 249 2.35 -1.76 8.22
CA TYR A 249 3.47 -1.90 7.29
C TYR A 249 3.00 -1.79 5.83
N CYS A 250 1.95 -2.53 5.45
CA CYS A 250 1.43 -2.50 4.08
C CYS A 250 0.75 -1.15 3.76
N GLN A 251 0.03 -0.55 4.72
CA GLN A 251 -0.50 0.82 4.56
C GLN A 251 0.62 1.84 4.32
N ALA A 252 1.74 1.73 5.02
CA ALA A 252 2.89 2.61 4.83
C ALA A 252 3.56 2.42 3.46
N ILE A 253 3.72 1.17 3.00
CA ILE A 253 4.18 0.86 1.63
C ILE A 253 3.29 1.52 0.58
N PHE A 254 1.97 1.35 0.68
CA PHE A 254 1.03 1.97 -0.25
C PHE A 254 1.15 3.49 -0.22
N LYS A 255 1.19 4.10 0.96
CA LYS A 255 1.33 5.56 1.12
C LYS A 255 2.62 6.08 0.45
N ALA A 256 3.74 5.37 0.58
CA ALA A 256 5.00 5.75 -0.06
C ALA A 256 4.90 5.79 -1.59
N LEU A 257 4.32 4.76 -2.21
CA LEU A 257 4.08 4.74 -3.66
C LEU A 257 3.06 5.81 -4.09
N PHE A 258 2.00 6.00 -3.30
CA PHE A 258 0.95 6.96 -3.62
C PHE A 258 1.47 8.39 -3.61
N GLU A 259 2.30 8.72 -2.62
CA GLU A 259 2.94 10.02 -2.52
C GLU A 259 3.92 10.27 -3.66
N GLN A 260 4.75 9.27 -3.98
CA GLN A 260 5.64 9.34 -5.12
C GLN A 260 4.86 9.55 -6.43
N PHE A 261 3.69 8.91 -6.58
CA PHE A 261 2.79 9.15 -7.70
C PHE A 261 2.26 10.60 -7.73
N ILE A 262 1.81 11.15 -6.59
CA ILE A 262 1.35 12.54 -6.50
C ILE A 262 2.46 13.52 -6.88
N LYS A 263 3.71 13.24 -6.48
CA LYS A 263 4.88 14.04 -6.90
C LYS A 263 5.04 14.05 -8.43
N GLN A 264 4.82 12.92 -9.11
CA GLN A 264 4.85 12.90 -10.57
C GLN A 264 3.69 13.68 -11.18
N GLU A 265 2.49 13.61 -10.58
CA GLU A 265 1.36 14.44 -10.99
C GLU A 265 1.67 15.93 -10.86
N SER A 266 2.34 16.35 -9.77
CA SER A 266 2.68 17.74 -9.51
C SER A 266 3.60 18.34 -10.58
N ILE A 267 4.48 17.51 -11.15
CA ILE A 267 5.42 17.91 -12.21
C ILE A 267 4.71 17.97 -13.57
N HIS A 268 4.01 16.90 -13.94
CA HIS A 268 3.57 16.71 -15.32
C HIS A 268 2.15 17.23 -15.59
N THR A 269 1.22 17.00 -14.65
CA THR A 269 -0.23 17.24 -14.85
C THR A 269 -0.77 18.43 -14.07
N PHE A 270 0.00 18.98 -13.14
CA PHE A 270 -0.35 20.16 -12.36
C PHE A 270 0.67 21.28 -12.60
N GLN A 271 0.26 22.49 -12.26
CA GLN A 271 1.07 23.71 -12.27
C GLN A 271 1.11 24.31 -10.88
N LYS A 272 2.26 24.87 -10.54
CA LYS A 272 2.47 25.54 -9.25
C LYS A 272 1.63 26.81 -9.19
N ILE A 273 1.07 27.08 -8.02
CA ILE A 273 0.46 28.37 -7.70
C ILE A 273 1.59 29.36 -7.40
N GLU A 274 1.83 30.30 -8.30
CA GLU A 274 2.96 31.23 -8.19
C GLU A 274 2.77 32.27 -7.07
N LYS A 275 1.53 32.75 -6.86
CA LYS A 275 1.23 33.81 -5.90
C LYS A 275 0.13 33.42 -4.93
N VAL A 276 0.56 32.87 -3.80
CA VAL A 276 -0.29 32.70 -2.61
C VAL A 276 -0.41 34.04 -1.89
N ILE A 277 -1.64 34.51 -1.69
CA ILE A 277 -1.94 35.77 -1.01
C ILE A 277 -1.94 35.56 0.49
N LYS A 278 -2.73 34.58 0.96
CA LYS A 278 -2.90 34.28 2.38
C LYS A 278 -3.57 32.92 2.60
N ILE A 279 -3.35 32.33 3.77
CA ILE A 279 -4.17 31.22 4.27
C ILE A 279 -5.01 31.72 5.44
N PHE A 280 -6.31 31.46 5.41
CA PHE A 280 -7.24 31.78 6.50
C PHE A 280 -7.70 30.51 7.21
N ASN A 281 -7.70 30.56 8.55
CA ASN A 281 -8.20 29.50 9.45
C ASN A 281 -7.65 28.10 9.14
N ASP A 282 -6.41 28.01 8.64
CA ASP A 282 -5.75 26.79 8.18
C ASP A 282 -6.55 25.97 7.14
N LYS A 283 -7.54 26.55 6.47
CA LYS A 283 -8.43 25.80 5.54
C LYS A 283 -8.68 26.51 4.22
N ILE A 284 -8.56 27.84 4.20
CA ILE A 284 -8.85 28.64 3.01
C ILE A 284 -7.54 29.12 2.42
N LEU A 285 -7.24 28.68 1.20
CA LEU A 285 -6.10 29.17 0.41
C LEU A 285 -6.59 30.30 -0.49
N ALA A 286 -6.07 31.51 -0.28
CA ALA A 286 -6.28 32.64 -1.17
C ALA A 286 -5.08 32.84 -2.08
N PHE A 287 -5.29 32.89 -3.39
CA PHE A 287 -4.23 32.99 -4.38
C PHE A 287 -4.71 33.69 -5.66
N GLU A 288 -3.75 34.17 -6.44
CA GLU A 288 -3.99 34.81 -7.73
C GLU A 288 -3.96 33.76 -8.85
N ILE A 289 -4.94 33.82 -9.75
CA ILE A 289 -5.00 33.02 -10.98
C ILE A 289 -5.33 33.89 -12.18
N GLU A 290 -4.97 33.43 -13.36
CA GLU A 290 -5.23 34.08 -14.65
C GLU A 290 -5.49 33.00 -15.70
N ASN A 291 -6.37 33.28 -16.66
CA ASN A 291 -6.72 32.38 -17.76
C ASN A 291 -6.96 30.91 -17.31
N TYR A 292 -7.86 30.71 -16.35
CA TYR A 292 -8.08 29.42 -15.71
C TYR A 292 -9.55 29.18 -15.37
N THR A 293 -10.00 27.92 -15.47
CA THR A 293 -11.32 27.49 -14.98
C THR A 293 -11.15 26.49 -13.84
N ILE A 294 -11.66 26.85 -12.67
CA ILE A 294 -11.57 26.05 -11.44
C ILE A 294 -12.95 25.55 -11.03
N LYS A 295 -13.05 24.28 -10.63
CA LYS A 295 -14.30 23.63 -10.22
C LYS A 295 -14.21 23.04 -8.82
N VAL A 296 -15.32 23.04 -8.08
CA VAL A 296 -15.42 22.25 -6.85
C VAL A 296 -15.17 20.78 -7.20
N LYS A 297 -14.44 20.08 -6.33
CA LYS A 297 -13.86 18.73 -6.53
C LYS A 297 -12.65 18.65 -7.45
N ASP A 298 -12.22 19.73 -8.11
CA ASP A 298 -10.88 19.74 -8.68
C ASP A 298 -9.86 19.48 -7.57
N MET A 299 -8.74 18.83 -7.92
CA MET A 299 -7.74 18.44 -6.93
C MET A 299 -6.71 19.56 -6.75
N LEU A 300 -6.27 19.74 -5.50
CA LEU A 300 -5.14 20.55 -5.09
C LEU A 300 -4.03 19.61 -4.60
N ILE A 301 -2.83 19.75 -5.15
CA ILE A 301 -1.63 19.11 -4.59
C ILE A 301 -0.95 20.08 -3.63
N ILE A 302 -0.49 19.55 -2.50
CA ILE A 302 0.20 20.27 -1.45
C ILE A 302 1.54 19.59 -1.24
N GLU A 303 2.62 20.35 -1.34
CA GLU A 303 3.96 19.95 -0.97
C GLU A 303 4.36 20.63 0.34
N THR A 304 4.80 19.85 1.32
CA THR A 304 5.24 20.38 2.61
C THR A 304 6.70 20.85 2.55
N LYS A 305 7.12 21.61 3.56
CA LYS A 305 8.51 22.04 3.68
C LYS A 305 9.49 20.87 3.75
N GLU A 306 9.04 19.74 4.27
CA GLU A 306 9.81 18.49 4.37
C GLU A 306 9.81 17.68 3.05
N GLY A 307 9.23 18.23 1.97
CA GLY A 307 9.16 17.61 0.65
C GLY A 307 8.10 16.51 0.54
N ARG A 308 7.08 16.51 1.41
CA ARG A 308 5.98 15.53 1.37
C ARG A 308 4.84 16.00 0.48
N PHE A 309 4.22 15.08 -0.26
CA PHE A 309 3.14 15.38 -1.19
C PHE A 309 1.79 14.82 -0.75
N TYR A 310 0.76 15.65 -0.79
CA TYR A 310 -0.62 15.27 -0.51
C TYR A 310 -1.55 15.82 -1.57
N LYS A 311 -2.68 15.14 -1.79
CA LYS A 311 -3.69 15.54 -2.76
C LYS A 311 -5.06 15.65 -2.08
N LYS A 312 -5.76 16.77 -2.27
CA LYS A 312 -7.05 17.06 -1.62
C LYS A 312 -8.05 17.63 -2.62
N PRO A 313 -9.34 17.31 -2.53
CA PRO A 313 -10.36 17.96 -3.35
C PRO A 313 -10.62 19.39 -2.84
N ILE A 314 -10.89 20.29 -3.77
CA ILE A 314 -11.41 21.62 -3.48
C ILE A 314 -12.86 21.50 -3.03
N LEU A 315 -13.18 22.00 -1.85
CA LEU A 315 -14.52 21.88 -1.27
C LEU A 315 -15.42 23.06 -1.64
N THR A 316 -14.87 24.28 -1.68
CA THR A 316 -15.60 25.49 -2.08
C THR A 316 -14.66 26.42 -2.82
N ILE A 317 -15.23 27.25 -3.70
CA ILE A 317 -14.56 28.37 -4.38
C ILE A 317 -15.33 29.64 -4.02
N ARG A 318 -14.60 30.72 -3.73
CA ARG A 318 -15.14 32.03 -3.42
C ARG A 318 -14.39 33.14 -4.15
N LEU A 319 -15.14 34.12 -4.62
CA LEU A 319 -14.68 35.39 -5.18
C LEU A 319 -15.60 36.49 -4.62
N ASP A 320 -15.03 37.53 -4.02
CA ASP A 320 -15.77 38.65 -3.42
C ASP A 320 -16.94 38.20 -2.51
N ASP A 321 -16.64 37.28 -1.59
CA ASP A 321 -17.58 36.64 -0.64
C ASP A 321 -18.74 35.83 -1.26
N GLN A 322 -18.82 35.74 -2.58
CA GLN A 322 -19.77 34.88 -3.28
C GLN A 322 -19.17 33.49 -3.55
N SER A 323 -19.99 32.44 -3.43
CA SER A 323 -19.55 31.07 -3.66
C SER A 323 -19.90 30.59 -5.07
N TYR A 324 -18.96 29.89 -5.70
CA TYR A 324 -19.08 29.39 -7.06
C TYR A 324 -18.86 27.87 -7.09
N PRO A 325 -19.73 27.10 -7.77
CA PRO A 325 -19.46 25.68 -8.04
C PRO A 325 -18.35 25.52 -9.10
N GLU A 326 -18.26 26.49 -10.01
CA GLU A 326 -17.28 26.61 -11.09
C GLU A 326 -17.03 28.09 -11.33
N LEU A 327 -15.76 28.48 -11.51
CA LEU A 327 -15.36 29.85 -11.75
C LEU A 327 -14.35 29.90 -12.91
N ALA A 328 -14.70 30.61 -13.97
CA ALA A 328 -13.82 30.89 -15.08
C ALA A 328 -13.24 32.31 -14.91
N VAL A 329 -11.91 32.42 -15.00
CA VAL A 329 -11.16 33.65 -14.81
C VAL A 329 -10.33 33.91 -16.07
N ILE A 330 -10.44 35.12 -16.62
CA ILE A 330 -9.67 35.55 -17.80
C ILE A 330 -8.47 36.39 -17.37
N GLU A 331 -8.71 37.41 -16.55
CA GLU A 331 -7.69 38.34 -16.03
C GLU A 331 -7.20 37.92 -14.64
N LYS A 332 -6.08 38.49 -14.18
CA LYS A 332 -5.54 38.22 -12.83
C LYS A 332 -6.58 38.50 -11.74
N THR A 333 -7.04 37.43 -11.10
CA THR A 333 -8.11 37.47 -10.11
C THR A 333 -7.69 36.72 -8.86
N ASN A 334 -7.97 37.33 -7.70
CA ASN A 334 -7.73 36.73 -6.40
C ASN A 334 -8.94 35.90 -6.00
N ILE A 335 -8.76 34.60 -5.77
CA ILE A 335 -9.83 33.71 -5.36
C ILE A 335 -9.48 33.04 -4.03
N GLY A 336 -10.49 32.61 -3.29
CA GLY A 336 -10.35 31.77 -2.11
C GLY A 336 -10.91 30.37 -2.36
N ILE A 337 -10.13 29.33 -2.08
CA ILE A 337 -10.62 27.94 -2.08
C ILE A 337 -10.54 27.35 -0.68
N SER A 338 -11.47 26.48 -0.31
CA SER A 338 -11.39 25.73 0.95
C SER A 338 -11.01 24.26 0.74
N VAL A 339 -10.19 23.73 1.63
CA VAL A 339 -9.77 22.32 1.64
C VAL A 339 -9.79 21.73 3.05
N GLU A 340 -9.91 20.41 3.15
CA GLU A 340 -9.73 19.64 4.39
C GLU A 340 -8.90 18.37 4.13
N PRO A 341 -8.03 17.92 5.06
CA PRO A 341 -7.65 18.53 6.35
C PRO A 341 -6.86 19.85 6.20
N LYS A 342 -6.41 20.43 7.33
CA LYS A 342 -5.72 21.73 7.40
C LYS A 342 -4.51 21.89 6.45
N ILE A 343 -4.22 23.13 6.07
CA ILE A 343 -3.08 23.61 5.27
C ILE A 343 -2.28 24.68 6.04
N LYS A 344 -1.00 24.84 5.71
CA LYS A 344 -0.06 25.73 6.40
C LYS A 344 0.58 26.74 5.43
N PRO A 345 0.95 27.95 5.88
CA PRO A 345 1.52 29.00 5.01
C PRO A 345 2.87 28.65 4.35
N ASN A 346 3.64 27.73 4.93
CA ASN A 346 4.96 27.33 4.46
C ASN A 346 4.94 26.15 3.48
N GLN A 347 3.80 25.90 2.84
CA GLN A 347 3.60 24.82 1.88
C GLN A 347 3.59 25.38 0.45
N THR A 348 3.95 24.53 -0.51
CA THR A 348 3.77 24.81 -1.93
C THR A 348 2.49 24.16 -2.41
N PHE A 349 1.75 24.85 -3.29
CA PHE A 349 0.45 24.40 -3.76
C PHE A 349 0.44 24.29 -5.29
N TYR A 350 -0.27 23.30 -5.81
CA TYR A 350 -0.39 23.06 -7.24
C TYR A 350 -1.84 22.78 -7.64
N ILE A 351 -2.27 23.32 -8.78
CA ILE A 351 -3.59 23.10 -9.39
C ILE A 351 -3.43 22.39 -10.73
N ILE A 352 -4.48 21.71 -11.20
CA ILE A 352 -4.46 20.94 -12.45
C ILE A 352 -4.07 21.86 -13.63
N LYS A 353 -3.20 21.41 -14.55
CA LYS A 353 -2.96 22.13 -15.82
C LYS A 353 -4.21 22.04 -16.70
N LYS A 354 -4.64 23.15 -17.28
CA LYS A 354 -5.79 23.22 -18.17
C LYS A 354 -5.35 23.51 -19.59
#